data_AF-A0A4Q0PQ81-F1
#
_entry.id   AF-A0A4Q0PQ81-F1
#
_cell.length_a   1.000
_cell.length_b   1.000
_cell.length_c   1.000
_cell.angle_alpha   90.00
_cell.angle_beta   90.00
_cell.angle_gamma   90.00
#
_symmetry.space_group_name_H-M   'P 1'
#
loop_
_entity.id
_entity.type
_entity.pdbx_description
1 polymer ?
#
loop_
_entity_poly.entity_id
_entity_poly.type
_entity_poly.pdbx_seq_one_letter_code
_entity_poly.pdbx_strand_id
1 'polypeptide(L)'
;MNVLSNGQNLRIINLIIVTYFFLLWLVNYYKIESGIIRFFGELLTIPFLIAQLVFLVLGALYLKKHPKDYITLGSYLLLMSSMTAIITSFF
;
A
#
# COMPACT_ATOMS: atom_id res chain seq x y z
N MET A 1 -13.98 -15.18 15.65
CA MET A 1 -14.18 -13.98 14.81
C MET A 1 -12.90 -13.75 14.02
N ASN A 2 -12.84 -14.26 12.77
CA ASN A 2 -11.64 -14.15 11.94
C ASN A 2 -11.62 -12.78 11.27
N VAL A 3 -10.86 -11.85 11.86
CA VAL A 3 -10.70 -10.44 11.45
C VAL A 3 -10.22 -10.26 9.99
N LEU A 4 -9.74 -11.33 9.35
CA LEU A 4 -9.26 -11.36 7.96
C LEU A 4 -10.35 -11.36 6.87
N SER A 5 -11.64 -11.49 7.20
CA SER A 5 -12.71 -11.76 6.21
C SER A 5 -13.79 -10.67 6.11
N ASN A 6 -13.46 -9.41 6.33
CA ASN A 6 -14.39 -8.30 6.09
C ASN A 6 -13.79 -7.37 5.01
N GLY A 7 -14.43 -7.25 3.85
CA GLY A 7 -13.91 -6.48 2.71
C GLY A 7 -13.61 -5.01 3.05
N GLN A 8 -14.28 -4.46 4.06
CA GLN A 8 -14.01 -3.13 4.61
C GLN A 8 -12.63 -3.01 5.27
N ASN A 9 -12.16 -4.03 5.99
CA ASN A 9 -10.85 -4.02 6.61
C ASN A 9 -9.74 -4.02 5.56
N LEU A 10 -9.92 -4.80 4.49
CA LEU A 10 -8.98 -4.85 3.36
C LEU A 10 -8.84 -3.46 2.71
N ARG A 11 -9.96 -2.75 2.52
CA ARG A 11 -9.99 -1.38 2.00
C ARG A 11 -9.25 -0.38 2.88
N ILE A 12 -9.50 -0.40 4.19
CA ILE A 12 -8.91 0.55 5.15
C ILE A 12 -7.39 0.36 5.19
N ILE A 13 -6.93 -0.89 5.23
CA ILE A 13 -5.49 -1.18 5.27
C ILE A 13 -4.82 -0.75 3.96
N ASN A 14 -5.43 -1.01 2.80
CA ASN A 14 -4.93 -0.53 1.51
C ASN A 14 -4.87 1.00 1.44
N LEU A 15 -5.85 1.71 2.00
CA LEU A 15 -5.87 3.17 2.05
C LEU A 15 -4.71 3.70 2.91
N ILE A 16 -4.53 3.15 4.11
CA ILE A 16 -3.41 3.50 5.00
C ILE A 16 -2.08 3.28 4.29
N ILE A 17 -1.97 2.18 3.54
CA ILE A 17 -0.76 1.86 2.81
C ILE A 17 -0.44 2.93 1.75
N VAL A 18 -1.42 3.26 0.92
CA VAL A 18 -1.23 4.25 -0.14
C VAL A 18 -0.96 5.64 0.44
N THR A 19 -1.65 6.04 1.51
CA THR A 19 -1.43 7.33 2.18
C THR A 19 -0.02 7.43 2.76
N TYR A 20 0.50 6.38 3.41
CA TYR A 20 1.85 6.35 3.94
C TYR A 20 2.91 6.56 2.84
N PHE A 21 2.76 5.86 1.71
CA PHE A 21 3.68 6.03 0.59
C PHE A 21 3.58 7.39 -0.10
N PHE A 22 2.37 7.94 -0.19
CA PHE A 22 2.17 9.29 -0.70
C PHE A 22 2.90 10.34 0.18
N LEU A 23 2.84 10.20 1.50
CA LEU A 23 3.57 11.04 2.45
C LEU A 23 5.10 10.89 2.28
N LEU A 24 5.59 9.66 2.13
CA LEU A 24 7.01 9.41 1.86
C LEU A 24 7.48 10.07 0.55
N TRP A 25 6.69 9.94 -0.51
CA TRP A 25 6.98 10.58 -1.79
C TRP A 25 7.03 12.11 -1.65
N LEU A 26 6.09 12.69 -0.90
CA LEU A 26 6.03 14.13 -0.64
C LEU A 26 7.26 14.60 0.15
N VAL A 27 7.66 13.87 1.19
CA VAL A 27 8.90 14.13 1.94
C VAL A 27 10.14 14.08 1.04
N ASN A 28 10.22 13.09 0.14
CA ASN A 28 11.33 12.95 -0.81
C ASN A 28 11.34 14.09 -1.83
N TYR A 29 10.17 14.51 -2.32
CA TYR A 29 10.00 15.62 -3.27
C TYR A 29 10.46 16.96 -2.67
N TYR A 30 10.08 17.24 -1.42
CA TYR A 30 10.50 18.45 -0.71
C TYR A 30 11.94 18.40 -0.19
N LYS A 31 12.69 17.30 -0.45
CA LYS A 31 14.06 17.08 0.02
C LYS A 31 14.23 17.46 1.49
N ILE A 32 13.31 17.01 2.33
CA ILE A 32 13.42 17.26 3.77
C ILE A 32 14.61 16.44 4.28
N GLU A 33 15.75 17.09 4.45
CA GLU A 33 17.03 16.49 4.87
C GLU A 33 17.06 16.13 6.36
N SER A 34 16.04 15.45 6.85
CA SER A 34 16.04 14.86 8.19
C SER A 34 16.47 13.40 8.09
N GLY A 35 17.68 13.09 8.59
CA GLY A 35 18.22 11.72 8.61
C GLY A 35 17.29 10.72 9.32
N ILE A 36 16.51 11.18 10.29
CA ILE A 36 15.52 10.36 11.00
C ILE A 36 14.38 9.96 10.07
N ILE A 37 13.87 10.90 9.27
CA ILE A 37 12.75 10.64 8.34
C ILE A 37 13.20 9.71 7.21
N ARG A 38 14.44 9.88 6.71
CA ARG A 38 15.00 9.01 5.68
C ARG A 38 15.23 7.60 6.21
N PHE A 39 15.80 7.47 7.41
CA PHE A 39 16.00 6.18 8.07
C PHE A 39 14.68 5.45 8.35
N PHE A 40 13.69 6.13 8.92
CA PHE A 40 12.36 5.53 9.11
C PHE A 40 11.70 5.19 7.78
N GLY A 41 11.85 6.03 6.76
CA GLY A 41 11.34 5.76 5.42
C GLY A 41 11.93 4.49 4.82
N GLU A 42 13.25 4.33 4.84
CA GLU A 42 13.94 3.14 4.34
C GLU A 42 13.58 1.88 5.17
N LEU A 43 13.59 2.01 6.50
CA LEU A 43 13.28 0.89 7.41
C LEU A 43 11.85 0.40 7.26
N LEU A 44 10.88 1.31 7.11
CA LEU A 44 9.48 0.98 6.96
C LEU A 44 9.14 0.54 5.53
N THR A 45 9.89 0.98 4.50
CA THR A 45 9.62 0.60 3.10
C THR A 45 9.62 -0.91 2.88
N ILE A 46 10.54 -1.66 3.52
CA ILE A 46 10.63 -3.12 3.40
C ILE A 46 9.39 -3.85 3.97
N PRO A 47 9.00 -3.67 5.26
CA PRO A 47 7.81 -4.32 5.79
C PRO A 47 6.53 -3.86 5.08
N PHE A 48 6.50 -2.61 4.59
CA PHE A 48 5.38 -2.13 3.80
C PHE A 48 5.29 -2.78 2.42
N LEU A 49 6.41 -2.99 1.72
CA LEU A 49 6.46 -3.75 0.47
C LEU A 49 5.94 -5.17 0.66
N ILE A 50 6.33 -5.83 1.76
CA ILE A 50 5.84 -7.17 2.10
C ILE A 50 4.33 -7.14 2.35
N ALA A 51 3.84 -6.18 3.14
CA ALA A 51 2.40 -6.01 3.38
C ALA A 51 1.65 -5.78 2.06
N GLN A 52 2.16 -4.91 1.19
CA GLN A 52 1.60 -4.59 -0.11
C GLN A 52 1.46 -5.83 -0.99
N LEU A 53 2.48 -6.70 -1.00
CA LEU A 53 2.49 -7.95 -1.75
C LEU A 53 1.47 -8.96 -1.20
N VAL A 54 1.35 -9.07 0.12
CA VAL A 54 0.32 -9.90 0.78
C VAL A 54 -1.09 -9.39 0.48
N PHE A 55 -1.32 -8.08 0.59
CA PHE A 55 -2.62 -7.45 0.30
C PHE A 55 -2.99 -7.50 -1.18
N LEU A 56 -2.01 -7.49 -2.08
CA LEU A 56 -2.22 -7.73 -3.51
C LEU A 56 -2.79 -9.14 -3.73
N VAL A 57 -2.16 -10.17 -3.17
CA VAL A 57 -2.65 -11.56 -3.32
C VAL A 57 -4.03 -11.73 -2.68
N LEU A 58 -4.25 -11.18 -1.48
CA LEU A 58 -5.55 -11.22 -0.81
C LEU A 58 -6.63 -10.46 -1.61
N GLY A 59 -6.30 -9.30 -2.16
CA GLY A 59 -7.20 -8.51 -3.02
C GLY A 59 -7.61 -9.27 -4.28
N ALA A 60 -6.66 -9.92 -4.96
CA ALA A 60 -6.94 -10.74 -6.14
C ALA A 60 -7.85 -11.93 -5.81
N LEU A 61 -7.60 -12.63 -4.70
CA LEU A 61 -8.44 -13.74 -4.24
C LEU A 61 -9.86 -13.27 -3.86
N TYR A 62 -9.98 -12.11 -3.23
CA TYR A 62 -11.27 -11.53 -2.86
C TYR A 62 -12.08 -11.11 -4.09
N LEU A 63 -11.43 -10.46 -5.06
CA LEU A 63 -12.04 -9.97 -6.29
C LEU A 63 -12.56 -11.11 -7.18
N LYS A 64 -11.84 -12.24 -7.21
CA LYS A 64 -12.30 -13.47 -7.89
C LYS A 64 -13.59 -14.03 -7.26
N LYS A 65 -13.77 -13.86 -5.96
CA LYS A 65 -14.95 -14.36 -5.21
C LYS A 65 -16.12 -13.38 -5.23
N HIS A 66 -15.84 -12.08 -5.35
CA HIS A 66 -16.84 -11.01 -5.36
C HIS A 66 -16.61 -10.04 -6.54
N PRO A 67 -16.91 -10.44 -7.78
CA PRO A 67 -16.52 -9.70 -8.99
C PRO A 67 -17.25 -8.36 -9.18
N LYS A 68 -18.34 -8.10 -8.46
CA LYS A 68 -19.11 -6.84 -8.53
C LYS A 68 -18.64 -5.77 -7.54
N ASP A 69 -17.60 -6.04 -6.76
CA ASP A 69 -17.07 -5.06 -5.81
C ASP A 69 -16.06 -4.12 -6.48
N TYR A 70 -16.60 -3.12 -7.19
CA TYR A 70 -15.83 -2.09 -7.88
C TYR A 70 -14.94 -1.26 -6.94
N ILE A 71 -15.27 -1.20 -5.65
CA ILE A 71 -14.47 -0.44 -4.69
C ILE A 71 -13.21 -1.22 -4.33
N THR A 72 -13.32 -2.53 -4.12
CA THR A 72 -12.17 -3.40 -3.91
C THR A 72 -11.28 -3.49 -5.17
N LEU A 73 -11.88 -3.44 -6.36
CA LEU A 73 -11.16 -3.32 -7.63
C LEU A 73 -10.36 -2.01 -7.71
N GLY A 74 -10.96 -0.88 -7.35
CA GLY A 74 -10.29 0.42 -7.29
C GLY A 74 -9.12 0.42 -6.31
N SER A 75 -9.30 -0.10 -5.09
CA SER A 75 -8.22 -0.21 -4.10
C SER A 75 -7.09 -1.15 -4.56
N TYR A 76 -7.41 -2.23 -5.26
CA TYR A 76 -6.41 -3.14 -5.84
C TYR A 76 -5.57 -2.47 -6.94
N LEU A 77 -6.20 -1.69 -7.81
CA LEU A 77 -5.48 -0.92 -8.84
C LEU A 77 -4.59 0.17 -8.22
N LEU A 78 -5.08 0.85 -7.19
CA LEU A 78 -4.30 1.84 -6.43
C LEU A 78 -3.06 1.21 -5.75
N LEU A 79 -3.22 -0.01 -5.26
CA LEU A 79 -2.13 -0.83 -4.70
C LEU A 79 -1.06 -1.15 -5.75
N MET A 80 -1.48 -1.55 -6.95
CA MET A 80 -0.54 -1.81 -8.07
C MET A 80 0.22 -0.54 -8.45
N SER A 81 -0.46 0.59 -8.63
CA SER A 81 0.19 1.84 -9.03
C SER A 81 1.17 2.36 -7.99
N SER A 82 0.82 2.24 -6.70
CA SER A 82 1.75 2.61 -5.62
C SER A 82 2.98 1.70 -5.59
N MET A 83 2.84 0.41 -5.90
CA MET A 83 3.97 -0.52 -5.98
C MET A 83 4.97 -0.12 -7.07
N THR A 84 4.48 0.28 -8.25
CA THR A 84 5.34 0.81 -9.31
C THR A 84 6.03 2.11 -8.90
N ALA A 85 5.32 3.04 -8.25
CA ALA A 85 5.89 4.31 -7.80
C ALA A 85 7.02 4.13 -6.77
N ILE A 86 6.91 3.13 -5.88
CA ILE A 86 7.95 2.81 -4.89
C ILE A 86 9.20 2.28 -5.58
N ILE A 87 9.03 1.33 -6.50
CA ILE A 87 10.15 0.77 -7.26
C ILE A 87 10.88 1.91 -7.98
N THR A 88 10.17 2.84 -8.62
CA THR A 88 10.80 3.99 -9.30
C THR A 88 11.44 5.01 -8.36
N SER A 89 10.93 5.16 -7.14
CA SER A 89 11.42 6.19 -6.21
C SER A 89 12.53 5.71 -5.27
N PHE A 90 12.64 4.41 -5.02
CA PHE A 90 13.58 3.82 -4.06
C PHE A 90 14.61 2.87 -4.68
N PHE A 91 14.37 2.33 -5.88
CA PHE A 91 15.31 1.50 -6.66
C PHE A 91 15.71 2.20 -7.95
#